data_AF-A0A951ADJ3-F1
#
_entry.id   AF-A0A951ADJ3-F1
#
_cell.length_a   1.000
_cell.length_b   1.000
_cell.length_c   1.000
_cell.angle_alpha   90.00
_cell.angle_beta   90.00
_cell.angle_gamma   90.00
#
_symmetry.space_group_name_H-M   'P 1'
#
loop_
_entity.id
_entity.type
_entity.pdbx_description
1 polymer ?
#
loop_
_entity_poly.entity_id
_entity_poly.type
_entity_poly.pdbx_seq_one_letter_code
_entity_poly.pdbx_strand_id
1 'polypeptide(L)' 'KKKSPLLDRPGWHVRLAFFPADQKAEKPDYELGMVLLDNGVSRDMVIDYGDYSIKATLDDIEALPKPKC' A
#
# COMPACT_ATOMS: atom_id res chain seq x y z
N LYS A 1 13.99 11.49 13.24
CA LYS A 1 12.53 11.25 13.38
C LYS A 1 12.33 9.92 14.13
N LYS A 2 11.59 9.91 15.24
CA LYS A 2 11.37 8.69 16.05
C LYS A 2 10.53 7.72 15.21
N LYS A 3 11.02 6.52 14.90
CA LYS A 3 10.25 5.53 14.13
C LYS A 3 9.03 5.12 14.96
N SER A 4 7.82 5.26 14.40
CA SER A 4 6.59 4.82 15.05
C SER A 4 6.64 3.29 15.26
N PRO A 5 6.27 2.76 16.43
CA PRO A 5 6.17 1.31 16.65
C PRO A 5 5.24 0.59 15.67
N LEU A 6 4.32 1.33 15.01
CA LEU A 6 3.46 0.80 13.95
C LEU A 6 4.22 0.41 12.69
N LEU A 7 5.41 0.97 12.47
CA LEU A 7 6.23 0.78 11.27
C LEU A 7 7.42 -0.18 11.48
N ASP A 8 7.75 -0.50 12.74
CA ASP A 8 8.85 -1.39 13.11
C ASP A 8 8.36 -2.83 13.27
N ARG A 9 7.86 -3.38 12.16
CA ARG A 9 7.19 -4.67 12.09
C ARG A 9 7.59 -5.41 10.82
N PRO A 10 7.53 -6.75 10.79
CA PRO A 10 7.73 -7.50 9.56
C PRO A 10 6.64 -7.14 8.53
N GLY A 11 6.97 -7.28 7.26
CA GLY A 11 6.04 -7.04 6.17
C GLY A 11 6.51 -7.65 4.86
N TRP A 12 5.64 -7.59 3.87
CA TRP A 12 5.84 -8.21 2.56
C TRP A 12 5.68 -7.17 1.45
N HIS A 13 6.50 -7.32 0.40
CA HIS A 13 6.28 -6.60 -0.84
C HIS A 13 5.09 -7.23 -1.56
N VAL A 14 4.02 -6.46 -1.70
CA VAL A 14 2.79 -6.86 -2.37
C VAL A 14 2.68 -6.07 -3.66
N ARG A 15 2.31 -6.77 -4.75
CA ARG A 15 1.96 -6.16 -6.03
C ARG A 15 0.58 -6.67 -6.44
N LEU A 16 -0.34 -5.73 -6.65
CA LEU A 16 -1.70 -5.99 -7.09
C LEU A 16 -1.89 -5.38 -8.47
N ALA A 17 -2.51 -6.11 -9.39
CA ALA A 17 -2.87 -5.62 -10.71
C ALA A 17 -4.39 -5.65 -10.86
N PHE A 18 -4.99 -4.52 -11.21
CA PHE A 18 -6.43 -4.38 -11.34
C PHE A 18 -6.81 -4.36 -12.82
N PHE A 19 -7.61 -5.33 -13.25
CA PHE A 19 -8.09 -5.46 -14.62
C PHE A 19 -9.56 -5.05 -14.71
N PRO A 20 -10.00 -4.46 -15.85
CA PRO A 20 -11.39 -4.12 -16.07
C PRO A 20 -12.27 -5.38 -16.07
N ALA A 21 -13.48 -5.26 -15.53
CA ALA A 21 -14.39 -6.40 -15.35
C ALA A 21 -15.11 -6.83 -16.64
N ASP A 22 -15.30 -5.90 -17.57
CA ASP A 22 -16.13 -6.03 -18.77
C ASP A 22 -15.30 -6.31 -20.04
N GLN A 23 -13.97 -6.30 -19.94
CA GLN A 23 -13.08 -6.51 -21.07
C GLN A 23 -12.03 -7.57 -20.77
N LYS A 24 -11.73 -8.43 -21.75
CA LYS A 24 -10.52 -9.26 -21.71
C LYS A 24 -9.32 -8.38 -22.06
N ALA A 25 -8.92 -7.55 -21.11
CA ALA A 25 -7.73 -6.72 -21.24
C ALA A 25 -6.47 -7.54 -20.92
N GLU A 26 -5.46 -7.42 -21.77
CA GLU A 26 -4.15 -8.05 -21.54
C GLU A 26 -3.30 -7.27 -20.53
N LYS A 27 -3.65 -6.00 -20.29
CA LYS A 27 -2.99 -5.11 -19.34
C LYS A 27 -3.96 -4.67 -18.25
N PRO A 28 -3.48 -4.47 -17.01
CA PRO A 28 -4.28 -3.88 -15.95
C PRO A 28 -4.52 -2.40 -16.24
N ASP A 29 -5.62 -1.85 -15.71
CA ASP A 29 -5.89 -0.40 -15.70
C ASP A 29 -4.88 0.32 -14.80
N TYR A 30 -4.51 -0.32 -13.69
CA TYR A 30 -3.43 0.13 -12.83
C TYR A 30 -2.85 -1.00 -12.00
N GLU A 31 -1.60 -0.83 -11.58
CA GLU A 31 -0.92 -1.68 -10.62
C GLU A 31 -0.63 -0.92 -9.32
N LEU A 32 -0.74 -1.61 -8.19
CA LEU A 32 -0.40 -1.10 -6.87
C LEU A 32 0.74 -1.93 -6.28
N GLY A 33 1.89 -1.29 -6.05
CA GLY A 33 3.01 -1.84 -5.30
C GLY A 33 3.09 -1.21 -3.91
N MET A 34 3.28 -2.02 -2.86
CA MET A 34 3.48 -1.51 -1.50
C MET A 34 4.21 -2.52 -0.62
N VAL A 35 4.75 -2.06 0.50
CA VAL A 35 5.10 -2.93 1.63
C VAL A 35 3.91 -2.99 2.57
N LEU A 36 3.33 -4.18 2.74
CA LEU A 36 2.24 -4.42 3.69
C LEU A 36 2.79 -5.08 4.95
N LEU A 37 2.67 -4.40 6.08
CA LEU A 37 3.10 -4.89 7.38
C LEU A 37 2.08 -5.89 7.96
N ASP A 38 2.52 -6.75 8.87
CA ASP A 38 1.67 -7.77 9.52
C ASP A 38 0.48 -7.21 10.33
N ASN A 39 0.54 -5.93 10.73
CA ASN A 39 -0.56 -5.20 11.37
C ASN A 39 -1.51 -4.51 10.37
N GLY A 40 -1.31 -4.72 9.07
CA GLY A 40 -2.13 -4.13 8.00
C GLY A 40 -1.74 -2.71 7.59
N VAL A 41 -0.72 -2.10 8.21
CA VAL A 41 -0.21 -0.79 7.78
C VAL A 41 0.59 -0.95 6.49
N SER A 42 0.32 -0.11 5.50
CA SER A 42 1.08 -0.06 4.25
C SER A 42 2.08 1.10 4.24
N ARG A 43 3.22 0.91 3.57
CA ARG A 43 4.21 1.96 3.29
C ARG A 43 4.86 1.76 1.93
N ASP A 44 5.60 2.77 1.48
CA ASP A 44 6.35 2.76 0.22
C ASP A 44 5.45 2.41 -0.98
N MET A 45 4.31 3.07 -1.06
CA MET A 45 3.27 2.78 -2.05
C MET A 45 3.60 3.43 -3.39
N VAL A 46 3.44 2.67 -4.46
CA VAL A 46 3.54 3.10 -5.86
C VAL A 46 2.28 2.66 -6.59
N ILE A 47 1.61 3.60 -7.25
CA ILE A 47 0.46 3.35 -8.11
C ILE A 47 0.92 3.62 -9.54
N ASP A 48 0.86 2.62 -10.40
CA ASP A 48 1.28 2.69 -11.79
C ASP A 48 0.05 2.65 -12.69
N TYR A 49 -0.24 3.75 -13.40
CA TYR A 49 -1.33 3.86 -14.37
C TYR A 49 -0.88 3.51 -15.80
N GLY A 50 0.38 3.12 -15.98
CA GLY A 50 0.99 2.75 -17.25
C GLY A 50 1.67 3.90 -17.99
N ASP A 51 1.08 5.09 -18.00
CA ASP A 51 1.64 6.31 -18.59
C ASP A 51 2.37 7.18 -17.56
N TYR A 52 1.93 7.15 -16.31
CA TYR A 52 2.61 7.75 -15.18
C TYR A 52 2.45 6.90 -13.91
N SER A 53 3.35 7.14 -12.97
CA SER A 53 3.31 6.50 -11.65
C SER A 53 3.25 7.54 -10.54
N ILE A 54 2.44 7.29 -9.52
CA ILE A 54 2.36 8.07 -8.29
C ILE A 54 3.13 7.34 -7.20
N LYS A 55 4.09 8.02 -6.55
CA LYS A 55 4.76 7.51 -5.36
C LYS A 55 4.17 8.17 -4.11
N ALA A 56 3.42 7.41 -3.33
CA ALA A 56 2.87 7.88 -2.07
C ALA A 56 3.91 7.71 -0.94
N THR A 57 4.30 8.82 -0.33
CA THR A 57 5.22 8.82 0.81
C THR A 57 4.42 9.00 2.09
N LEU A 58 4.60 8.07 3.03
CA LEU A 58 3.99 8.19 4.36
C LEU A 58 4.67 9.32 5.13
N ASP A 59 3.95 10.42 5.34
CA ASP A 59 4.48 11.58 6.07
C ASP A 59 4.30 11.47 7.59
N ASP A 60 3.10 11.07 8.04
CA ASP A 60 2.78 10.92 9.46
C ASP A 60 1.86 9.72 9.73
N ILE A 61 1.94 9.17 10.95
CA ILE A 61 1.10 8.04 11.41
C ILE A 61 0.91 8.06 12.93
N GLU A 62 -0.35 7.99 13.37
CA GLU A 62 -0.74 7.97 14.78
C GLU A 62 -1.39 6.64 15.19
N ALA A 63 -1.06 6.16 16.38
CA ALA A 63 -1.68 4.96 16.94
C ALA A 63 -2.99 5.31 17.66
N LEU A 64 -4.08 4.69 17.26
CA LEU A 64 -5.36 4.84 17.95
C LEU A 64 -5.41 4.00 19.24
N PRO A 65 -6.14 4.45 20.28
CA PRO A 65 -6.43 3.63 21.45
C PRO A 65 -7.12 2.33 21.08
N LYS A 66 -6.76 1.23 21.75
CA LYS A 66 -7.48 -0.03 21.57
C LYS A 66 -8.95 0.12 22.02
N PRO A 67 -9.93 -0.42 21.27
CA PRO A 67 -11.31 -0.40 21.69
C PRO A 67 -11.46 -1.14 23.03
N LYS A 68 -12.39 -0.66 23.86
CA LYS A 68 -12.77 -1.36 25.09
C LYS A 68 -13.60 -2.58 24.68
N CYS A 69 -13.05 -3.77 24.89
CA CYS A 69 -13.78 -5.03 24.77
C CYS A 69 -14.49 -5.34 26.09
#